data_AF-A0A969M8J9-F1
#
_entry.id   AF-A0A969M8J9-F1
#
_cell.length_a   1.000
_cell.length_b   1.000
_cell.length_c   1.000
_cell.angle_alpha   90.00
_cell.angle_beta   90.00
_cell.angle_gamma   90.00
#
_symmetry.space_group_name_H-M   'P 1'
#
loop_
_entity.id
_entity.type
_entity.pdbx_description
1 polymer ?
#
loop_
_entity_poly.entity_id
_entity_poly.type
_entity_poly.pdbx_seq_one_letter_code
_entity_poly.pdbx_strand_id
1 'polypeptide(L)' 'MKRIVRESFRLNRTRLQAWDIVVLCAPGAPTMPNHRLFATLAHAWETIEKQPCVES' A
#
# COMPACT_ATOMS: atom_id res chain seq x y z
N MET A 1 0.78 -9.78 -8.69
CA MET A 1 0.58 -8.42 -8.12
C MET A 1 -0.62 -8.30 -7.18
N LYS A 2 -1.86 -8.52 -7.64
CA LYS A 2 -3.07 -8.34 -6.79
C LYS A 2 -3.02 -9.08 -5.45
N ARG A 3 -2.46 -10.30 -5.41
CA ARG A 3 -2.26 -11.08 -4.17
C ARG A 3 -1.33 -10.38 -3.17
N ILE A 4 -0.23 -9.79 -3.64
CA ILE A 4 0.76 -9.09 -2.81
C ILE A 4 0.11 -7.88 -2.13
N VAL A 5 -0.59 -7.07 -2.91
CA VAL A 5 -1.30 -5.88 -2.41
C VAL A 5 -2.35 -6.27 -1.36
N ARG A 6 -3.22 -7.24 -1.67
CA ARG A 6 -4.26 -7.68 -0.72
C ARG A 6 -3.68 -8.26 0.56
N GLU A 7 -2.61 -9.04 0.46
CA GLU A 7 -1.97 -9.63 1.63
C GLU A 7 -1.31 -8.57 2.49
N SER A 8 -0.61 -7.61 1.88
CA SER A 8 -0.02 -6.48 2.59
C SER A 8 -1.10 -5.64 3.29
N PHE A 9 -2.22 -5.35 2.61
CA PHE A 9 -3.36 -4.66 3.21
C PHE A 9 -3.94 -5.45 4.39
N ARG A 10 -4.17 -6.76 4.24
CA ARG A 10 -4.69 -7.63 5.31
C ARG A 10 -3.84 -7.59 6.56
N LEU A 11 -2.51 -7.56 6.42
CA LEU A 11 -1.57 -7.48 7.54
C LEU A 11 -1.56 -6.11 8.22
N ASN A 12 -1.88 -5.04 7.49
CA ASN A 12 -1.88 -3.66 8.01
C ASN A 12 -3.27 -3.12 8.34
N ARG A 13 -4.34 -3.88 8.09
CA ARG A 13 -5.74 -3.45 8.23
C ARG A 13 -6.11 -2.93 9.61
N THR A 14 -5.39 -3.32 10.66
CA THR A 14 -5.67 -2.88 12.03
C THR A 14 -5.18 -1.46 12.30
N ARG A 15 -4.21 -1.00 11.51
CA ARG A 15 -3.64 0.36 11.56
C ARG A 15 -4.38 1.32 10.64
N LEU A 16 -4.91 0.79 9.54
CA LEU A 16 -5.69 1.55 8.58
C LEU A 16 -7.12 1.68 9.13
N GLN A 17 -7.63 2.90 9.22
CA GLN A 17 -9.03 3.14 9.58
C GLN A 17 -9.95 2.61 8.46
N ALA A 18 -11.27 2.77 8.58
CA ALA A 18 -12.25 2.33 7.57
C ALA A 18 -12.21 3.20 6.29
N TRP A 19 -11.05 3.29 5.65
CA TRP A 19 -10.79 4.07 4.45
C TRP A 19 -10.96 3.22 3.19
N ASP A 20 -11.53 3.83 2.16
CA ASP A 20 -11.55 3.28 0.81
C ASP A 20 -10.21 3.58 0.12
N ILE A 21 -9.40 2.54 -0.05
CA ILE A 21 -8.05 2.66 -0.64
C ILE A 21 -8.02 2.03 -2.03
N VAL A 22 -7.69 2.85 -3.04
CA VAL A 22 -7.44 2.39 -4.41
C VAL A 22 -5.95 2.28 -4.65
N VAL A 23 -5.47 1.10 -5.07
CA VAL A 23 -4.05 0.87 -5.39
C VAL A 23 -3.86 0.80 -6.90
N LEU A 24 -3.11 1.75 -7.45
CA LEU A 24 -2.71 1.77 -8.85
C LEU A 24 -1.32 1.15 -9.01
N CYS A 25 -1.19 0.20 -9.94
CA CYS A 25 0.10 -0.40 -10.26
C CYS A 25 0.80 0.43 -11.33
N ALA A 26 1.94 1.02 -10.99
CA ALA A 26 2.80 1.69 -11.97
C ALA A 26 3.34 0.70 -13.02
N PRO A 27 3.65 1.15 -14.26
CA PRO A 27 4.10 0.28 -15.34
C PRO A 27 5.32 -0.60 -15.02
N GLY A 28 6.24 -0.13 -14.17
CA GLY A 28 7.42 -0.89 -13.73
C GLY A 28 7.19 -1.83 -12.54
N ALA A 29 6.00 -1.82 -11.92
CA ALA A 29 5.73 -2.66 -10.75
C ALA A 29 5.82 -4.17 -11.02
N PRO A 30 5.36 -4.71 -12.18
CA PRO A 30 5.41 -6.14 -12.45
C PRO A 30 6.82 -6.74 -12.51
N THR A 31 7.83 -5.95 -12.83
CA THR A 31 9.22 -6.40 -12.95
C THR A 31 10.01 -6.20 -11.66
N MET A 32 9.43 -5.52 -10.65
CA MET A 32 10.09 -5.34 -9.36
C MET A 32 10.13 -6.65 -8.56
N PRO A 33 11.24 -6.91 -7.85
CA PRO A 33 11.31 -8.00 -6.89
C PRO A 33 10.23 -7.85 -5.80
N ASN A 34 9.67 -8.97 -5.34
CA ASN A 34 8.62 -8.99 -4.31
C ASN A 34 9.01 -8.22 -3.04
N HIS A 35 10.26 -8.33 -2.58
CA HIS A 35 10.73 -7.62 -1.38
C HIS A 35 10.63 -6.09 -1.54
N ARG A 36 10.91 -5.55 -2.74
CA ARG A 36 10.75 -4.12 -3.03
C ARG A 36 9.28 -3.72 -3.01
N LEU A 37 8.42 -4.52 -3.63
CA LEU A 37 6.97 -4.27 -3.63
C LEU A 37 6.40 -4.23 -2.22
N PHE A 38 6.77 -5.18 -1.36
CA PHE A 38 6.34 -5.20 0.03
C PHE A 38 6.88 -4.00 0.83
N ALA A 39 8.14 -3.60 0.61
CA ALA A 39 8.72 -2.42 1.25
C ALA A 39 8.00 -1.13 0.82
N THR A 40 7.69 -0.98 -0.48
CA THR A 40 6.92 0.16 -0.98
C THR A 40 5.52 0.22 -0.38
N LEU A 41 4.83 -0.93 -0.30
CA LEU A 41 3.50 -0.99 0.32
C LEU A 41 3.56 -0.65 1.81
N ALA A 42 4.53 -1.18 2.56
CA ALA A 42 4.72 -0.86 3.98
C ALA A 42 4.91 0.64 4.20
N HIS A 43 5.74 1.28 3.38
CA HIS A 43 5.94 2.72 3.45
C HIS A 43 4.64 3.50 3.14
N ALA A 44 3.89 3.08 2.11
CA ALA A 44 2.61 3.71 1.78
C ALA A 44 1.59 3.61 2.93
N TRP A 45 1.51 2.46 3.61
CA TRP A 45 0.61 2.29 4.76
C TRP A 45 0.99 3.18 5.94
N GLU A 46 2.28 3.33 6.24
CA GLU A 46 2.75 4.26 7.27
C GLU A 46 2.44 5.72 6.93
N THR A 47 2.58 6.10 5.66
CA THR A 47 2.25 7.45 5.21
C THR A 47 0.76 7.72 5.34
N ILE A 48 -0.09 6.79 4.89
CA ILE A 48 -1.55 6.94 4.95
C ILE A 48 -2.04 6.98 6.41
N GLU A 49 -1.47 6.18 7.31
CA GLU A 49 -1.77 6.23 8.74
C GLU A 49 -1.46 7.61 9.36
N LYS A 50 -0.33 8.22 8.98
CA LYS A 50 0.12 9.51 9.54
C LYS A 50 -0.53 10.72 8.88
N GLN A 51 -0.80 10.63 7.58
CA GLN A 51 -1.27 11.73 6.74
C GLN A 51 -2.35 11.20 5.78
N PRO A 52 -3.58 11.00 6.27
CA PRO A 52 -4.67 10.52 5.44
C PRO A 52 -5.16 11.53 4.40
N CYS A 53 -4.88 12.82 4.63
CA CYS A 53 -5.33 13.93 3.81
C CYS A 53 -4.10 14.73 3.35
N VAL A 54 -4.02 15.03 2.06
CA VAL A 54 -3.20 16.14 1.56
C VAL A 54 -4.03 17.41 1.73
N GLU A 55 -3.42 18.50 2.20
CA GLU A 55 -4.08 19.82 2.21
C GLU A 55 -4.43 20.21 0.77
N SER A 56 -5.71 20.50 0.52
CA SER A 56 -6.25 20.88 -0.79
C SER A 56 -5.78 22.26 -1.24
#